data_AF-A0AAV2KDM9-F1
#
_entry.id   AF-A0AAV2KDM9-F1
#
_cell.length_a   1.000
_cell.length_b   1.000
_cell.length_c   1.000
_cell.angle_alpha   90.00
_cell.angle_beta   90.00
_cell.angle_gamma   90.00
#
_symmetry.space_group_name_H-M   'P 1'
#
loop_
_entity.id
_entity.type
_entity.pdbx_description
1 polymer ?
#
loop_
_entity_poly.entity_id
_entity_poly.type
_entity_poly.pdbx_seq_one_letter_code
_entity_poly.pdbx_strand_id
1 'polypeptide(L)'
;MSMLCRSAPIRSCAARLGLSLGVAGVARAAGVARQKHTLPDLSYDYGALEPHICAEIMQLHHSKHHATYVSNLNVTEEKYTEALAKGDVSLQVALQPALKFNGGGHLNHSIFWTNLSPSGGGEPQGALKDAIQRDFGSFQNLQQRMSAATVAVQGSGWGWLGYDTESGRLRIAACANQDPLQATTGLVPLLGIDVWEHAYYLQYKNVRPDYVKAIWNVINWENVSDRLKAAQKDQSLLCVAHRDQSLLCVAHRDQSLLCVAHRDQSLLCVAHRDQSLLCVAHRDQSLLCVAHRDQSLLCVAHRDQSLLCVAHRDQSLLCVFDEAQIQTRFPLKWSSYL
;
A
#
# COMPACT_ATOMS: atom_id res chain seq x y z
N MET A 1 -24.63 79.20 -57.47
CA MET A 1 -25.99 79.45 -56.94
C MET A 1 -26.46 78.22 -56.19
N SER A 2 -26.96 78.43 -54.96
CA SER A 2 -27.93 77.59 -54.21
C SER A 2 -27.52 76.15 -53.84
N MET A 3 -27.29 75.84 -52.56
CA MET A 3 -28.24 75.60 -51.44
C MET A 3 -28.58 74.10 -51.29
N LEU A 4 -28.14 73.49 -50.19
CA LEU A 4 -28.96 72.99 -49.05
C LEU A 4 -29.78 71.73 -49.35
N CYS A 5 -29.51 70.64 -48.62
CA CYS A 5 -30.40 70.21 -47.53
C CYS A 5 -29.79 69.10 -46.65
N ARG A 6 -30.16 69.14 -45.36
CA ARG A 6 -29.80 68.20 -44.28
C ARG A 6 -30.73 66.98 -44.26
N SER A 7 -30.21 65.84 -43.80
CA SER A 7 -30.90 64.93 -42.87
C SER A 7 -29.91 63.92 -42.25
N ALA A 8 -30.11 63.63 -40.97
CA ALA A 8 -29.19 62.92 -40.07
C ALA A 8 -29.57 61.41 -39.94
N PRO A 9 -28.99 60.59 -39.02
CA PRO A 9 -28.25 59.38 -39.37
C PRO A 9 -28.96 58.07 -38.97
N ILE A 10 -28.54 56.93 -39.55
CA ILE A 10 -28.80 55.60 -38.97
C ILE A 10 -27.45 54.90 -38.76
N ARG A 11 -27.17 54.64 -37.47
CA ARG A 11 -26.03 53.88 -36.99
C ARG A 11 -26.13 52.42 -37.43
N SER A 12 -25.06 51.89 -38.00
CA SER A 12 -24.77 50.45 -37.95
C SER A 12 -23.27 50.27 -37.71
N CYS A 13 -22.92 49.93 -36.46
CA CYS A 13 -21.60 49.48 -36.07
C CYS A 13 -21.45 48.01 -36.48
N ALA A 14 -20.61 47.74 -37.48
CA ALA A 14 -20.05 46.41 -37.68
C ALA A 14 -18.58 46.42 -37.21
N ALA A 15 -18.35 46.10 -35.94
CA ALA A 15 -17.02 45.87 -35.41
C ALA A 15 -16.66 44.38 -35.56
N ARG A 16 -15.65 44.11 -36.40
CA ARG A 16 -14.95 42.82 -36.44
C ARG A 16 -14.20 42.65 -35.11
N LEU A 17 -14.58 41.65 -34.31
CA LEU A 17 -13.73 41.17 -33.20
C LEU A 17 -12.87 40.00 -33.71
N GLY A 18 -11.56 40.22 -33.70
CA GLY A 18 -10.55 39.19 -33.85
C GLY A 18 -10.37 38.37 -32.57
N LEU A 19 -9.90 37.14 -32.76
CA LEU A 19 -9.57 36.13 -31.75
C LEU A 19 -8.61 36.66 -30.66
N SER A 20 -8.93 36.31 -29.41
CA SER A 20 -7.93 35.75 -28.49
C SER A 20 -8.62 34.84 -27.47
N LEU A 21 -8.48 33.52 -27.64
CA LEU A 21 -8.84 32.55 -26.60
C LEU A 21 -7.85 32.70 -25.43
N GLY A 22 -8.26 33.41 -24.39
CA GLY A 22 -7.60 33.36 -23.08
C GLY A 22 -8.16 32.18 -22.30
N VAL A 23 -7.49 31.02 -22.36
CA VAL A 23 -7.76 29.92 -21.44
C VAL A 23 -7.13 30.30 -20.10
N ALA A 24 -7.93 30.90 -19.21
CA ALA A 24 -7.53 31.12 -17.83
C ALA A 24 -7.51 29.76 -17.11
N GLY A 25 -6.35 29.11 -17.12
CA GLY A 25 -6.09 27.93 -16.31
C GLY A 25 -6.11 28.31 -14.82
N VAL A 26 -7.19 27.97 -14.13
CA VAL A 26 -7.22 27.96 -12.66
C VAL A 26 -6.47 26.72 -12.20
N ALA A 27 -5.14 26.81 -12.13
CA ALA A 27 -4.32 25.83 -11.45
C ALA A 27 -4.60 25.95 -9.94
N ARG A 28 -5.55 25.14 -9.45
CA ARG A 28 -5.78 24.97 -8.02
C ARG A 28 -4.66 24.09 -7.48
N ALA A 29 -3.53 24.69 -7.11
CA ALA A 29 -2.53 24.03 -6.27
C ALA A 29 -3.15 23.86 -4.88
N ALA A 30 -3.83 22.74 -4.67
CA ALA A 30 -4.18 22.30 -3.33
C ALA A 30 -2.87 21.94 -2.62
N GLY A 31 -2.29 22.91 -1.92
CA GLY A 31 -1.16 22.68 -1.03
C GLY A 31 -1.63 21.77 0.09
N VAL A 32 -1.38 20.47 -0.04
CA VAL A 32 -1.43 19.56 1.10
C VAL A 32 -0.31 20.02 2.02
N ALA A 33 -0.67 20.66 3.14
CA ALA A 33 0.28 20.98 4.18
C ALA A 33 0.88 19.67 4.69
N ARG A 34 2.10 19.36 4.26
CA ARG A 34 2.82 18.16 4.70
C ARG A 34 3.11 18.32 6.19
N GLN A 35 2.65 17.37 7.00
CA GLN A 35 3.00 17.36 8.42
C GLN A 35 4.50 17.04 8.55
N LYS A 36 5.19 17.76 9.44
CA LYS A 36 6.60 17.51 9.76
C LYS A 36 6.77 16.10 10.31
N HIS A 37 7.89 15.47 10.00
CA HIS A 37 8.26 14.18 10.60
C HIS A 37 8.43 14.35 12.10
N THR A 38 8.03 13.33 12.85
CA THR A 38 8.14 13.28 14.32
C THR A 38 9.01 12.10 14.74
N LEU A 39 9.65 12.24 15.90
CA LEU A 39 10.32 11.13 16.55
C LEU A 39 9.25 10.19 17.12
N PRO A 40 9.16 8.91 16.69
CA PRO A 40 8.15 8.00 17.21
C PRO A 40 8.47 7.62 18.66
N ASP A 41 7.44 7.57 19.51
CA ASP A 41 7.60 7.05 20.87
C ASP A 41 7.91 5.55 20.84
N LEU A 42 8.77 5.10 21.76
CA LEU A 42 9.03 3.68 21.96
C LEU A 42 7.86 3.02 22.70
N SER A 43 7.50 1.80 22.31
CA SER A 43 6.46 1.01 22.97
C SER A 43 6.94 0.31 24.26
N TYR A 44 8.19 0.53 24.64
CA TYR A 44 8.86 -0.07 25.79
C TYR A 44 9.88 0.91 26.39
N ASP A 45 10.23 0.71 27.66
CA ASP A 45 11.22 1.53 28.38
C ASP A 45 12.64 1.35 27.78
N TYR A 46 13.52 2.35 27.93
CA TYR A 46 14.89 2.26 27.45
C TYR A 46 15.66 1.06 28.03
N GLY A 47 15.42 0.67 29.29
CA GLY A 47 16.05 -0.49 29.91
C GLY A 47 15.38 -1.83 29.58
N ALA A 48 14.29 -1.85 28.81
CA ALA A 48 13.47 -3.06 28.62
C ALA A 48 14.17 -4.17 27.82
N LEU A 49 15.24 -3.86 27.10
CA LEU A 49 15.97 -4.83 26.26
C LEU A 49 17.24 -5.40 26.94
N GLU A 50 17.47 -5.06 28.21
CA GLU A 50 18.55 -5.64 28.99
C GLU A 50 18.35 -7.15 29.22
N PRO A 51 19.44 -7.95 29.26
CA PRO A 51 20.84 -7.55 29.21
C PRO A 51 21.39 -7.38 27.78
N HIS A 52 20.57 -7.53 26.75
CA HIS A 52 21.02 -7.63 25.36
C HIS A 52 21.37 -6.27 24.75
N ILE A 53 20.64 -5.21 25.10
CA ILE A 53 20.98 -3.83 24.76
C ILE A 53 20.73 -2.97 25.99
N CYS A 54 21.75 -2.26 26.48
CA CYS A 54 21.65 -1.47 27.71
C CYS A 54 20.82 -0.19 27.54
N ALA A 55 20.26 0.28 28.65
CA ALA A 55 19.41 1.47 28.68
C ALA A 55 20.09 2.73 28.12
N GLU A 56 21.38 2.90 28.40
CA GLU A 56 22.17 4.06 27.94
C GLU A 56 22.24 4.13 26.41
N ILE A 57 22.47 2.99 25.75
CA ILE A 57 22.44 2.91 24.28
C ILE A 57 21.05 3.29 23.79
N MET A 58 19.99 2.65 24.31
CA MET A 58 18.63 2.89 23.85
C MET A 58 18.21 4.35 24.00
N GLN A 59 18.55 4.99 25.12
CA GLN A 59 18.26 6.40 25.36
C GLN A 59 19.00 7.31 24.39
N LEU A 60 20.31 7.13 24.19
CA LEU A 60 21.09 7.97 23.28
C LEU A 60 20.68 7.74 21.82
N HIS A 61 20.50 6.48 21.42
CA HIS A 61 20.17 6.07 20.06
C HIS A 61 18.80 6.62 19.65
N HIS A 62 17.80 6.58 20.53
CA HIS A 62 16.50 7.17 20.29
C HIS A 62 16.49 8.70 20.41
N SER A 63 16.83 9.23 21.59
CA SER A 63 16.62 10.65 21.91
C SER A 63 17.65 11.60 21.29
N LYS A 64 18.79 11.10 20.82
CA LYS A 64 19.83 11.89 20.15
C LYS A 64 19.97 11.51 18.69
N HIS A 65 20.34 10.26 18.38
CA HIS A 65 20.64 9.87 17.00
C HIS A 65 19.40 9.90 16.11
N HIS A 66 18.31 9.22 16.49
CA HIS A 66 17.07 9.24 15.70
C HIS A 66 16.45 10.64 15.67
N ALA A 67 16.42 11.35 16.80
CA ALA A 67 15.95 12.73 16.88
C ALA A 67 16.68 13.68 15.90
N THR A 68 17.99 13.49 15.74
CA THR A 68 18.81 14.28 14.81
C THR A 68 18.43 13.99 13.35
N TYR A 69 18.21 12.73 12.97
CA TYR A 69 17.73 12.41 11.61
C TYR A 69 16.38 13.06 11.32
N VAL A 70 15.43 13.00 12.26
CA VAL A 70 14.11 13.64 12.12
C VAL A 70 14.23 15.15 11.95
N SER A 71 15.02 15.81 12.82
CA SER A 71 15.22 17.27 12.76
C SER A 71 15.85 17.70 11.42
N ASN A 72 16.93 17.03 11.02
CA ASN A 72 17.65 17.37 9.78
C ASN A 72 16.85 17.02 8.52
N LEU A 73 16.04 15.96 8.55
CA LEU A 73 15.13 15.62 7.46
C LEU A 73 14.11 16.74 7.24
N ASN A 74 13.46 17.20 8.31
CA ASN A 74 12.51 18.32 8.22
C ASN A 74 13.15 19.58 7.62
N VAL A 75 14.35 19.97 8.08
CA VAL A 75 15.08 21.13 7.53
C VAL A 75 15.44 20.92 6.05
N THR A 76 15.84 19.70 5.68
CA THR A 76 16.21 19.39 4.30
C THR A 76 14.99 19.44 3.37
N GLU A 77 13.85 18.90 3.79
CA GLU A 77 12.62 18.93 3.00
C GLU A 77 12.04 20.34 2.84
N GLU A 78 12.16 21.20 3.85
CA GLU A 78 11.81 22.63 3.74
C GLU A 78 12.65 23.32 2.65
N LYS A 79 13.98 23.18 2.71
CA LYS A 79 14.90 23.72 1.70
C LYS A 79 14.63 23.15 0.30
N TYR A 80 14.32 21.85 0.22
CA TYR A 80 14.02 21.19 -1.04
C TYR A 80 12.73 21.73 -1.67
N THR A 81 11.70 21.97 -0.83
CA THR A 81 10.43 22.56 -1.26
C THR A 81 10.61 23.98 -1.78
N GLU A 82 11.43 24.79 -1.12
CA GLU A 82 11.78 26.13 -1.62
C GLU A 82 12.53 26.08 -2.96
N ALA A 83 13.48 25.14 -3.09
CA ALA A 83 14.24 24.95 -4.32
C ALA A 83 13.33 24.52 -5.48
N LEU A 84 12.35 23.65 -5.22
CA LEU A 84 11.31 23.27 -6.18
C LEU A 84 10.47 24.48 -6.61
N ALA A 85 9.99 25.27 -5.65
CA ALA A 85 9.16 26.45 -5.92
C ALA A 85 9.89 27.51 -6.75
N LYS A 86 11.22 27.63 -6.59
CA LYS A 86 12.07 28.56 -7.35
C LYS A 86 12.55 28.00 -8.69
N GLY A 87 12.30 26.72 -8.98
CA GLY A 87 12.88 26.05 -10.15
C GLY A 87 14.40 25.90 -10.08
N ASP A 88 15.00 25.97 -8.88
CA ASP A 88 16.44 25.85 -8.67
C ASP A 88 16.84 24.37 -8.65
N VAL A 89 17.06 23.83 -9.85
CA VAL A 89 17.47 22.43 -10.04
C VAL A 89 18.84 22.16 -9.43
N SER A 90 19.75 23.14 -9.39
CA SER A 90 21.08 22.97 -8.83
C SER A 90 21.01 22.70 -7.33
N LEU A 91 20.21 23.49 -6.59
CA LEU A 91 20.00 23.28 -5.17
C LEU A 91 19.22 21.98 -4.88
N GLN A 92 18.24 21.62 -5.72
CA GLN A 92 17.55 20.33 -5.58
C GLN A 92 18.53 19.15 -5.65
N VAL A 93 19.46 19.16 -6.62
CA VAL A 93 20.49 18.12 -6.76
C VAL A 93 21.45 18.14 -5.55
N ALA A 94 21.88 19.32 -5.11
CA ALA A 94 22.80 19.45 -3.97
C ALA A 94 22.21 18.94 -2.64
N LEU A 95 20.89 18.95 -2.47
CA LEU A 95 20.20 18.49 -1.26
C LEU A 95 19.97 16.98 -1.21
N GLN A 96 20.07 16.27 -2.34
CA GLN A 96 19.80 14.82 -2.42
C GLN A 96 20.60 13.98 -1.41
N PRO A 97 21.91 14.23 -1.18
CA PRO A 97 22.67 13.44 -0.19
C PRO A 97 22.13 13.61 1.24
N ALA A 98 21.74 14.82 1.63
CA ALA A 98 21.17 15.09 2.95
C ALA A 98 19.77 14.46 3.11
N LEU A 99 18.97 14.49 2.04
CA LEU A 99 17.66 13.84 1.97
C LEU A 99 17.79 12.32 2.12
N LYS A 100 18.72 11.72 1.38
CA LYS A 100 19.02 10.28 1.44
C LYS A 100 19.48 9.88 2.84
N PHE A 101 20.43 10.61 3.41
CA PHE A 101 21.02 10.25 4.71
C PHE A 101 20.05 10.40 5.88
N ASN A 102 19.37 11.55 5.99
CA ASN A 102 18.45 11.79 7.12
C ASN A 102 17.10 11.08 6.92
N GLY A 103 16.61 11.00 5.69
CA GLY A 103 15.41 10.25 5.35
C GLY A 103 15.60 8.75 5.57
N GLY A 104 16.72 8.20 5.10
CA GLY A 104 17.09 6.83 5.37
C GLY A 104 17.30 6.55 6.85
N GLY A 105 17.93 7.46 7.59
CA GLY A 105 18.10 7.35 9.04
C GLY A 105 16.76 7.27 9.76
N HIS A 106 15.83 8.16 9.45
CA HIS A 106 14.49 8.14 10.05
C HIS A 106 13.73 6.85 9.71
N LEU A 107 13.73 6.42 8.45
CA LEU A 107 13.05 5.18 8.01
C LEU A 107 13.62 3.95 8.70
N ASN A 108 14.95 3.80 8.69
CA ASN A 108 15.63 2.64 9.24
C ASN A 108 15.37 2.51 10.75
N HIS A 109 15.51 3.61 11.51
CA HIS A 109 15.30 3.58 12.95
C HIS A 109 13.81 3.38 13.31
N SER A 110 12.89 3.97 12.56
CA SER A 110 11.45 3.75 12.78
C SER A 110 11.06 2.27 12.62
N ILE A 111 11.74 1.55 11.73
CA ILE A 111 11.58 0.09 11.59
C ILE A 111 12.27 -0.63 12.74
N PHE A 112 13.52 -0.29 13.03
CA PHE A 112 14.36 -0.88 14.06
C PHE A 112 13.66 -0.96 15.43
N TRP A 113 13.07 0.14 15.90
CA TRP A 113 12.39 0.16 17.20
C TRP A 113 11.23 -0.85 17.26
N THR A 114 10.44 -0.94 16.19
CA THR A 114 9.34 -1.92 16.14
C THR A 114 9.80 -3.36 15.98
N ASN A 115 11.02 -3.57 15.46
CA ASN A 115 11.63 -4.88 15.32
C ASN A 115 12.21 -5.42 16.64
N LEU A 116 12.18 -4.63 17.72
CA LEU A 116 12.64 -5.05 19.04
C LEU A 116 11.47 -5.18 20.01
N SER A 117 11.60 -6.07 21.00
CA SER A 117 10.61 -6.27 22.06
C SER A 117 11.27 -6.86 23.31
N PRO A 118 10.85 -6.43 24.52
CA PRO A 118 11.27 -7.09 25.78
C PRO A 118 10.80 -8.55 25.89
N SER A 119 9.71 -8.91 25.21
CA SER A 119 9.21 -10.28 25.08
C SER A 119 9.63 -10.94 23.76
N GLY A 120 10.61 -10.36 23.07
CA GLY A 120 11.14 -10.86 21.80
C GLY A 120 12.03 -12.09 21.96
N GLY A 121 12.75 -12.40 20.89
CA GLY A 121 13.60 -13.57 20.81
C GLY A 121 12.86 -14.85 20.45
N GLY A 122 13.51 -15.99 20.66
CA GLY A 122 13.01 -17.28 20.19
C GLY A 122 13.00 -17.38 18.65
N GLU A 123 12.09 -18.19 18.12
CA GLU A 123 11.96 -18.43 16.68
C GLU A 123 10.63 -17.88 16.12
N PRO A 124 10.60 -17.43 14.86
CA PRO A 124 9.36 -17.03 14.22
C PRO A 124 8.39 -18.21 14.04
N GLN A 125 7.12 -17.90 13.87
CA GLN A 125 6.05 -18.88 13.70
C GLN A 125 5.23 -18.63 12.43
N GLY A 126 4.34 -19.56 12.11
CA GLY A 126 3.40 -19.46 10.99
C GLY A 126 4.07 -19.18 9.64
N ALA A 127 3.44 -18.32 8.83
CA ALA A 127 3.87 -18.04 7.47
C ALA A 127 5.31 -17.51 7.36
N LEU A 128 5.79 -16.78 8.37
CA LEU A 128 7.17 -16.32 8.40
C LEU A 128 8.14 -17.49 8.58
N LYS A 129 7.86 -18.42 9.50
CA LYS A 129 8.64 -19.65 9.67
C LYS A 129 8.71 -20.46 8.37
N ASP A 130 7.57 -20.63 7.71
CA ASP A 130 7.49 -21.39 6.46
C ASP A 130 8.29 -20.72 5.33
N ALA A 131 8.20 -19.39 5.22
CA ALA A 131 8.99 -18.63 4.26
C ALA A 131 10.50 -18.75 4.53
N ILE A 132 10.91 -18.72 5.80
CA ILE A 132 12.31 -18.89 6.21
C ILE A 132 12.80 -20.30 5.88
N GLN A 133 12.02 -21.32 6.23
CA GLN A 133 12.32 -22.72 5.91
C GLN A 133 12.49 -22.91 4.40
N ARG A 134 11.62 -22.30 3.62
CA ARG A 134 11.64 -22.37 2.14
C ARG A 134 12.85 -21.67 1.52
N ASP A 135 13.31 -20.55 2.08
CA ASP A 135 14.30 -19.67 1.45
C ASP A 135 15.72 -19.85 2.00
N PHE A 136 15.85 -20.32 3.23
CA PHE A 136 17.13 -20.52 3.91
C PHE A 136 17.34 -21.96 4.38
N GLY A 137 16.32 -22.81 4.29
CA GLY A 137 16.39 -24.22 4.72
C GLY A 137 16.26 -24.45 6.21
N SER A 138 16.50 -23.43 7.05
CA SER A 138 16.22 -23.44 8.48
C SER A 138 16.31 -22.02 9.05
N PHE A 139 15.76 -21.82 10.25
CA PHE A 139 15.94 -20.56 10.99
C PHE A 139 17.41 -20.31 11.37
N GLN A 140 18.13 -21.37 11.73
CA GLN A 140 19.55 -21.30 12.07
C GLN A 140 20.39 -20.83 10.86
N ASN A 141 20.06 -21.29 9.66
CA ASN A 141 20.73 -20.84 8.43
C ASN A 141 20.44 -19.36 8.13
N LEU A 142 19.21 -18.90 8.34
CA LEU A 142 18.88 -17.46 8.25
C LEU A 142 19.74 -16.68 9.25
N GLN A 143 19.73 -17.08 10.51
CA GLN A 143 20.46 -16.39 11.58
C GLN A 143 21.95 -16.29 11.28
N GLN A 144 22.57 -17.39 10.83
CA GLN A 144 23.98 -17.44 10.45
C GLN A 144 24.29 -16.53 9.26
N ARG A 145 23.53 -16.66 8.16
CA ARG A 145 23.78 -15.88 6.93
C ARG A 145 23.54 -14.39 7.15
N MET A 146 22.49 -14.04 7.87
CA MET A 146 22.17 -12.65 8.18
C MET A 146 23.23 -12.07 9.11
N SER A 147 23.59 -12.76 10.21
CA SER A 147 24.63 -12.28 11.12
C SER A 147 25.97 -12.08 10.41
N ALA A 148 26.36 -13.01 9.52
CA ALA A 148 27.59 -12.89 8.74
C ALA A 148 27.57 -11.65 7.83
N ALA A 149 26.46 -11.41 7.12
CA ALA A 149 26.30 -10.25 6.25
C ALA A 149 26.32 -8.93 7.05
N THR A 150 25.63 -8.89 8.20
CA THR A 150 25.56 -7.70 9.07
C THR A 150 26.93 -7.38 9.68
N VAL A 151 27.65 -8.38 10.20
CA VAL A 151 28.99 -8.16 10.78
C VAL A 151 29.98 -7.64 9.74
N ALA A 152 29.91 -8.15 8.51
CA ALA A 152 30.83 -7.82 7.42
C ALA A 152 30.65 -6.42 6.81
N VAL A 153 29.65 -5.63 7.26
CA VAL A 153 29.46 -4.24 6.81
C VAL A 153 30.74 -3.45 7.05
N GLN A 154 31.31 -2.89 5.99
CA GLN A 154 32.49 -2.03 6.10
C GLN A 154 32.08 -0.63 6.53
N GLY A 155 32.55 -0.20 7.70
CA GLY A 155 32.13 1.06 8.32
C GLY A 155 30.76 0.96 8.98
N SER A 156 29.98 2.04 8.84
CA SER A 156 28.62 2.13 9.34
C SER A 156 27.60 1.51 8.39
N GLY A 157 26.52 0.94 8.92
CA GLY A 157 25.44 0.42 8.09
C GLY A 157 24.47 -0.50 8.81
N TRP A 158 23.78 -1.30 8.02
CA TRP A 158 22.65 -2.12 8.44
C TRP A 158 22.68 -3.48 7.77
N GLY A 159 22.29 -4.51 8.51
CA GLY A 159 21.92 -5.81 7.96
C GLY A 159 20.40 -5.96 7.90
N TRP A 160 19.89 -6.48 6.79
CA TRP A 160 18.46 -6.53 6.50
C TRP A 160 17.99 -7.92 6.08
N LEU A 161 16.83 -8.31 6.59
CA LEU A 161 15.94 -9.29 5.96
C LEU A 161 14.86 -8.50 5.22
N GLY A 162 14.79 -8.68 3.91
CA GLY A 162 13.81 -8.05 3.04
C GLY A 162 12.95 -9.06 2.30
N TYR A 163 11.76 -8.62 1.90
CA TYR A 163 10.89 -9.35 0.99
C TYR A 163 11.06 -8.83 -0.44
N ASP A 164 11.41 -9.72 -1.35
CA ASP A 164 11.45 -9.47 -2.78
C ASP A 164 10.04 -9.68 -3.36
N THR A 165 9.40 -8.58 -3.75
CA THR A 165 8.04 -8.58 -4.28
C THR A 165 7.94 -9.10 -5.72
N GLU A 166 9.05 -9.29 -6.43
CA GLU A 166 9.01 -9.88 -7.77
C GLU A 166 9.06 -11.41 -7.67
N SER A 167 9.98 -11.94 -6.86
CA SER A 167 10.13 -13.40 -6.70
C SER A 167 9.24 -14.00 -5.60
N GLY A 168 8.67 -13.18 -4.73
CA GLY A 168 7.90 -13.61 -3.56
C GLY A 168 8.77 -14.31 -2.50
N ARG A 169 10.07 -13.98 -2.46
CA ARG A 169 11.08 -14.64 -1.61
C ARG A 169 11.69 -13.68 -0.59
N LEU A 170 12.19 -14.24 0.49
CA LEU A 170 13.04 -13.55 1.44
C LEU A 170 14.47 -13.40 0.87
N ARG A 171 15.08 -12.27 1.17
CA ARG A 171 16.44 -11.91 0.77
C ARG A 171 17.18 -11.26 1.94
N ILE A 172 18.47 -11.57 2.04
CA ILE A 172 19.38 -10.87 2.96
C ILE A 172 20.12 -9.81 2.15
N ALA A 173 20.21 -8.61 2.68
CA ALA A 173 21.00 -7.53 2.10
C ALA A 173 21.73 -6.77 3.21
N ALA A 174 22.79 -6.07 2.83
CA ALA A 174 23.47 -5.11 3.69
C ALA A 174 23.45 -3.74 3.02
N CYS A 175 23.19 -2.69 3.80
CA CYS A 175 23.16 -1.31 3.32
C CYS A 175 24.20 -0.49 4.08
N ALA A 176 25.00 0.28 3.37
CA ALA A 176 25.98 1.17 3.99
C ALA A 176 25.31 2.42 4.56
N ASN A 177 25.92 3.02 5.58
CA ASN A 177 25.47 4.24 6.22
C ASN A 177 23.98 4.18 6.62
N GLN A 178 23.19 5.17 6.20
CA GLN A 178 21.74 5.22 6.45
C GLN A 178 20.94 4.86 5.20
N ASP A 179 21.54 4.19 4.22
CA ASP A 179 20.85 3.83 2.99
C ASP A 179 19.64 2.93 3.33
N PRO A 180 18.39 3.34 2.98
CA PRO A 180 17.21 2.56 3.32
C PRO A 180 17.07 1.36 2.38
N LEU A 181 16.67 0.21 2.92
CA LEU A 181 16.66 -1.05 2.17
C LEU A 181 15.86 -0.95 0.87
N GLN A 182 14.61 -0.49 0.93
CA GLN A 182 13.70 -0.51 -0.21
C GLN A 182 14.13 0.42 -1.33
N ALA A 183 14.51 1.66 -1.01
CA ALA A 183 14.95 2.63 -2.02
C ALA A 183 16.30 2.24 -2.65
N THR A 184 17.10 1.42 -1.96
CA THR A 184 18.43 1.00 -2.41
C THR A 184 18.41 -0.31 -3.19
N THR A 185 17.56 -1.26 -2.79
CA THR A 185 17.58 -2.64 -3.30
C THR A 185 16.26 -3.10 -3.92
N GLY A 186 15.17 -2.33 -3.76
CA GLY A 186 13.81 -2.74 -4.10
C GLY A 186 13.14 -3.64 -3.06
N LEU A 187 13.88 -4.21 -2.11
CA LEU A 187 13.34 -5.14 -1.11
C LEU A 187 12.50 -4.42 -0.05
N VAL A 188 11.32 -4.95 0.26
CA VAL A 188 10.49 -4.43 1.35
C VAL A 188 11.11 -4.83 2.70
N PRO A 189 11.44 -3.89 3.60
CA PRO A 189 12.12 -4.20 4.86
C PRO A 189 11.21 -4.92 5.85
N LEU A 190 11.70 -6.07 6.35
CA LEU A 190 11.01 -6.86 7.37
C LEU A 190 11.72 -6.76 8.73
N LEU A 191 13.03 -7.00 8.75
CA LEU A 191 13.88 -6.95 9.93
C LEU A 191 15.18 -6.20 9.59
N GLY A 192 15.52 -5.18 10.39
CA GLY A 192 16.78 -4.44 10.30
C GLY A 192 17.61 -4.55 11.57
N ILE A 193 18.92 -4.71 11.43
CA ILE A 193 19.90 -4.68 12.52
C ILE A 193 20.87 -3.53 12.26
N ASP A 194 20.89 -2.54 13.16
CA ASP A 194 21.81 -1.40 13.12
C ASP A 194 23.21 -1.83 13.55
N VAL A 195 24.23 -1.64 12.70
CA VAL A 195 25.64 -1.88 13.06
C VAL A 195 26.50 -0.63 12.92
N TRP A 196 25.88 0.55 12.97
CA TRP A 196 26.60 1.76 13.38
C TRP A 196 27.19 1.57 14.78
N GLU A 197 28.38 2.11 15.02
CA GLU A 197 29.05 1.95 16.31
C GLU A 197 28.22 2.49 17.47
N HIS A 198 27.43 3.56 17.28
CA HIS A 198 26.53 4.08 18.31
C HIS A 198 25.50 3.05 18.82
N ALA A 199 25.19 2.02 18.04
CA ALA A 199 24.19 1.01 18.40
C ALA A 199 24.72 -0.04 19.40
N TYR A 200 26.03 -0.13 19.60
CA TYR A 200 26.62 -1.18 20.44
C TYR A 200 27.87 -0.78 21.23
N TYR A 201 28.60 0.27 20.83
CA TYR A 201 29.96 0.49 21.33
C TYR A 201 30.04 0.74 22.84
N LEU A 202 29.01 1.32 23.45
CA LEU A 202 29.00 1.54 24.90
C LEU A 202 29.00 0.22 25.69
N GLN A 203 28.38 -0.84 25.15
CA GLN A 203 28.25 -2.14 25.82
C GLN A 203 29.22 -3.20 25.26
N TYR A 204 29.37 -3.29 23.95
CA TYR A 204 30.14 -4.35 23.26
C TYR A 204 31.50 -3.87 22.72
N LYS A 205 31.80 -2.58 22.83
CA LYS A 205 33.06 -1.97 22.34
C LYS A 205 33.29 -2.32 20.87
N ASN A 206 34.49 -2.77 20.52
CA ASN A 206 34.86 -3.19 19.17
C ASN A 206 34.29 -4.56 18.77
N VAL A 207 33.62 -5.28 19.68
CA VAL A 207 33.17 -6.66 19.45
C VAL A 207 31.77 -6.68 18.84
N ARG A 208 31.62 -6.08 17.65
CA ARG A 208 30.37 -6.08 16.86
C ARG A 208 29.71 -7.48 16.74
N PRO A 209 30.45 -8.59 16.55
CA PRO A 209 29.83 -9.92 16.47
C PRO A 209 29.04 -10.31 17.73
N ASP A 210 29.47 -9.88 18.92
CA ASP A 210 28.78 -10.20 20.17
C ASP A 210 27.45 -9.44 20.28
N TYR A 211 27.42 -8.18 19.85
CA TYR A 211 26.17 -7.42 19.71
C TYR A 211 25.20 -8.08 18.73
N VAL A 212 25.69 -8.42 17.53
CA VAL A 212 24.86 -9.07 16.49
C VAL A 212 24.36 -10.43 16.98
N LYS A 213 25.11 -11.15 17.82
CA LYS A 213 24.64 -12.37 18.48
C LYS A 213 23.57 -12.07 19.53
N ALA A 214 23.74 -11.05 20.34
CA ALA A 214 22.84 -10.71 21.44
C ALA A 214 21.48 -10.21 20.96
N ILE A 215 21.43 -9.40 19.90
CA ILE A 215 20.19 -8.77 19.43
C ILE A 215 19.11 -9.78 19.02
N TRP A 216 19.49 -10.99 18.59
CA TRP A 216 18.53 -12.05 18.26
C TRP A 216 17.60 -12.43 19.41
N ASN A 217 17.98 -12.16 20.66
CA ASN A 217 17.17 -12.46 21.85
C ASN A 217 16.08 -11.43 22.11
N VAL A 218 16.08 -10.30 21.40
CA VAL A 218 15.10 -9.22 21.57
C VAL A 218 14.33 -8.91 20.28
N ILE A 219 14.47 -9.73 19.24
CA ILE A 219 13.74 -9.52 17.98
C ILE A 219 12.25 -9.78 18.18
N ASN A 220 11.43 -8.84 17.73
CA ASN A 220 9.98 -8.94 17.71
C ASN A 220 9.50 -9.68 16.44
N TRP A 221 9.42 -11.02 16.51
CA TRP A 221 8.98 -11.85 15.39
C TRP A 221 7.52 -11.62 14.96
N GLU A 222 6.66 -11.12 15.85
CA GLU A 222 5.29 -10.75 15.51
C GLU A 222 5.29 -9.56 14.56
N ASN A 223 6.05 -8.51 14.88
CA ASN A 223 6.21 -7.35 14.01
C ASN A 223 6.80 -7.73 12.63
N VAL A 224 7.82 -8.59 12.60
CA VAL A 224 8.41 -9.07 11.34
C VAL A 224 7.38 -9.87 10.52
N SER A 225 6.56 -10.68 11.20
CA SER A 225 5.48 -11.44 10.57
C SER A 225 4.41 -10.53 9.97
N ASP A 226 4.03 -9.47 10.66
CA ASP A 226 3.03 -8.51 10.18
C ASP A 226 3.54 -7.69 9.00
N ARG A 227 4.82 -7.31 9.01
CA ARG A 227 5.47 -6.68 7.85
C ARG A 227 5.47 -7.60 6.63
N LEU A 228 5.72 -8.90 6.82
CA LEU A 228 5.64 -9.87 5.73
C LEU A 228 4.21 -9.99 5.17
N LYS A 229 3.20 -10.10 6.06
CA LYS A 229 1.79 -10.14 5.65
C LYS A 229 1.39 -8.90 4.86
N ALA A 230 1.81 -7.71 5.32
CA ALA A 230 1.55 -6.46 4.62
C ALA A 230 2.20 -6.43 3.23
N ALA A 231 3.48 -6.82 3.13
CA ALA A 231 4.20 -6.88 1.86
C ALA A 231 3.57 -7.85 0.85
N GLN A 232 3.04 -8.98 1.33
CA GLN A 232 2.32 -9.96 0.51
C GLN A 232 0.95 -9.45 0.07
N LYS A 233 0.27 -8.65 0.90
CA LYS A 233 -1.02 -8.04 0.55
C LYS A 233 -0.86 -7.01 -0.56
N ASP A 234 0.21 -6.22 -0.54
CA ASP A 234 0.45 -5.22 -1.59
C ASP A 234 0.72 -5.86 -2.97
N GLN A 235 1.31 -7.06 -3.04
CA GLN A 235 1.40 -7.82 -4.30
C GLN A 235 0.03 -8.19 -4.87
N SER A 236 -0.95 -8.50 -4.01
CA SER A 236 -2.31 -8.84 -4.45
C SER A 236 -3.07 -7.65 -5.05
N LEU A 237 -2.54 -6.43 -4.92
CA LEU A 237 -3.14 -5.16 -5.33
C LEU A 237 -2.44 -4.49 -6.54
N LEU A 238 -1.52 -5.18 -7.24
CA LEU A 238 -0.81 -4.61 -8.40
C LEU A 238 -1.76 -4.38 -9.59
N CYS A 239 -2.36 -3.19 -9.68
CA CYS A 239 -3.18 -2.74 -10.82
C CYS A 239 -2.28 -2.01 -11.84
N VAL A 240 -2.03 -2.62 -13.00
CA VAL A 240 -1.34 -1.95 -14.12
C VAL A 240 -2.36 -1.12 -14.91
N ALA A 241 -2.18 0.20 -14.95
CA ALA A 241 -2.95 1.09 -15.83
C ALA A 241 -2.15 1.36 -17.11
N HIS A 242 -2.59 0.82 -18.25
CA HIS A 242 -2.07 1.23 -19.56
C HIS A 242 -2.98 2.28 -20.18
N ARG A 243 -2.38 3.32 -20.77
CA ARG A 243 -3.05 4.58 -21.13
C ARG A 243 -4.15 4.44 -22.20
N ASP A 244 -4.21 3.33 -22.93
CA ASP A 244 -5.17 3.14 -24.03
C ASP A 244 -5.50 1.66 -24.32
N GLN A 245 -6.26 1.01 -23.41
CA GLN A 245 -6.97 -0.29 -23.56
C GLN A 245 -6.48 -1.43 -22.64
N SER A 246 -7.46 -2.07 -22.01
CA SER A 246 -7.46 -3.31 -21.22
C SER A 246 -6.80 -3.29 -19.82
N LEU A 247 -7.62 -3.59 -18.81
CA LEU A 247 -7.23 -4.05 -17.48
C LEU A 247 -7.05 -5.58 -17.53
N LEU A 248 -5.88 -6.08 -17.14
CA LEU A 248 -5.64 -7.49 -16.86
C LEU A 248 -5.13 -7.61 -15.41
N CYS A 249 -5.96 -8.13 -14.50
CA CYS A 249 -5.55 -8.47 -13.15
C CYS A 249 -5.40 -10.00 -13.05
N VAL A 250 -4.19 -10.50 -12.76
CA VAL A 250 -3.99 -11.91 -12.38
C VAL A 250 -3.65 -11.93 -10.89
N ALA A 251 -4.63 -12.29 -10.06
CA ALA A 251 -4.43 -12.51 -8.63
C ALA A 251 -4.31 -14.01 -8.34
N HIS A 252 -3.34 -14.41 -7.51
CA HIS A 252 -3.20 -15.79 -7.04
C HIS A 252 -3.14 -15.86 -5.50
N ARG A 253 -3.92 -16.81 -4.95
CA ARG A 253 -3.97 -17.36 -3.58
C ARG A 253 -3.93 -16.34 -2.44
N ASP A 254 -4.88 -15.44 -2.26
CA ASP A 254 -5.93 -15.76 -1.27
C ASP A 254 -7.05 -14.70 -1.17
N GLN A 255 -7.01 -13.65 -1.99
CA GLN A 255 -8.10 -12.68 -2.17
C GLN A 255 -8.02 -12.16 -3.61
N SER A 256 -8.99 -12.49 -4.46
CA SER A 256 -8.98 -12.07 -5.87
C SER A 256 -10.14 -11.11 -6.14
N LEU A 257 -9.82 -9.85 -6.41
CA LEU A 257 -10.71 -8.89 -7.07
C LEU A 257 -10.25 -8.76 -8.52
N LEU A 258 -11.09 -9.22 -9.47
CA LEU A 258 -10.87 -9.04 -10.90
C LEU A 258 -11.76 -7.89 -11.38
N CYS A 259 -11.18 -6.76 -11.78
CA CYS A 259 -11.94 -5.68 -12.41
C CYS A 259 -11.46 -5.50 -13.85
N VAL A 260 -12.30 -5.81 -14.83
CA VAL A 260 -12.05 -5.49 -16.24
C VAL A 260 -12.99 -4.35 -16.63
N ALA A 261 -12.42 -3.18 -16.89
CA ALA A 261 -13.17 -2.06 -17.47
C ALA A 261 -12.79 -1.93 -18.94
N HIS A 262 -13.78 -2.06 -19.83
CA HIS A 262 -13.65 -1.63 -21.23
C HIS A 262 -14.46 -0.35 -21.42
N ARG A 263 -14.05 0.49 -22.38
CA ARG A 263 -14.52 1.87 -22.58
C ARG A 263 -16.05 2.05 -22.69
N ASP A 264 -16.79 0.97 -22.92
CA ASP A 264 -18.25 0.98 -23.13
C ASP A 264 -19.05 -0.03 -22.27
N GLN A 265 -18.40 -0.72 -21.31
CA GLN A 265 -19.05 -1.71 -20.43
C GLN A 265 -18.40 -1.70 -19.05
N SER A 266 -19.16 -1.39 -18.00
CA SER A 266 -18.69 -1.45 -16.61
C SER A 266 -18.99 -2.83 -16.01
N LEU A 267 -17.95 -3.53 -15.55
CA LEU A 267 -18.05 -4.74 -14.75
C LEU A 267 -17.46 -4.49 -13.35
N LEU A 268 -18.21 -4.87 -12.32
CA LEU A 268 -17.77 -4.94 -10.92
C LEU A 268 -17.82 -6.41 -10.51
N CYS A 269 -16.69 -7.01 -10.13
CA CYS A 269 -16.67 -8.35 -9.53
C CYS A 269 -16.27 -8.24 -8.05
N VAL A 270 -16.89 -9.04 -7.19
CA VAL A 270 -16.45 -9.29 -5.81
C VAL A 270 -16.36 -10.81 -5.67
N ALA A 271 -15.21 -11.32 -5.24
CA ALA A 271 -15.05 -12.73 -4.92
C ALA A 271 -14.53 -12.90 -3.48
N HIS A 272 -15.13 -13.84 -2.75
CA HIS A 272 -14.59 -14.37 -1.50
C HIS A 272 -14.68 -15.90 -1.49
N ARG A 273 -13.81 -16.51 -0.68
CA ARG A 273 -13.25 -17.87 -0.67
C ARG A 273 -14.10 -19.11 -0.98
N ASP A 274 -15.42 -19.05 -1.17
CA ASP A 274 -16.27 -20.25 -1.32
C ASP A 274 -17.46 -20.11 -2.30
N GLN A 275 -17.50 -19.06 -3.12
CA GLN A 275 -18.59 -18.84 -4.08
C GLN A 275 -18.06 -18.19 -5.37
N SER A 276 -18.24 -18.84 -6.52
CA SER A 276 -18.00 -18.21 -7.83
C SER A 276 -19.30 -17.60 -8.34
N LEU A 277 -19.34 -16.26 -8.45
CA LEU A 277 -20.40 -15.50 -9.11
C LEU A 277 -19.87 -15.02 -10.47
N LEU A 278 -20.60 -15.30 -11.55
CA LEU A 278 -20.42 -14.68 -12.86
C LEU A 278 -21.66 -13.82 -13.13
N CYS A 279 -21.52 -12.50 -13.09
CA CYS A 279 -22.57 -11.57 -13.48
C CYS A 279 -22.18 -10.88 -14.80
N VAL A 280 -23.03 -10.99 -15.81
CA VAL A 280 -22.90 -10.25 -17.08
C VAL A 280 -24.01 -9.21 -17.11
N ALA A 281 -23.65 -7.93 -17.06
CA ALA A 281 -24.60 -6.83 -17.23
C ALA A 281 -24.42 -6.22 -18.62
N HIS A 282 -25.49 -6.14 -19.40
CA HIS A 282 -25.53 -5.40 -20.66
C HIS A 282 -26.38 -4.13 -20.48
N ARG A 283 -26.08 -3.08 -21.24
CA ARG A 283 -26.63 -1.72 -21.06
C ARG A 283 -28.17 -1.63 -21.16
N ASP A 284 -28.85 -2.68 -21.62
CA ASP A 284 -30.30 -2.71 -21.82
C ASP A 284 -31.02 -3.89 -21.11
N GLN A 285 -30.31 -4.68 -20.28
CA GLN A 285 -30.90 -5.80 -19.54
C GLN A 285 -30.19 -5.97 -18.20
N SER A 286 -30.91 -5.79 -17.09
CA SER A 286 -30.41 -6.08 -15.75
C SER A 286 -30.81 -7.49 -15.33
N LEU A 287 -29.83 -8.38 -15.22
CA LEU A 287 -29.98 -9.70 -14.62
C LEU A 287 -29.33 -9.68 -13.23
N LEU A 288 -30.08 -10.11 -12.21
CA LEU A 288 -29.57 -10.38 -10.87
C LEU A 288 -29.65 -11.88 -10.62
N CYS A 289 -28.50 -12.56 -10.56
CA CYS A 289 -28.42 -13.98 -10.21
C CYS A 289 -27.91 -14.13 -8.77
N VAL A 290 -28.66 -14.86 -7.94
CA VAL A 290 -28.22 -15.30 -6.61
C VAL A 290 -28.23 -16.81 -6.61
N ALA A 291 -27.07 -17.43 -6.42
CA ALA A 291 -26.94 -18.88 -6.26
C ALA A 291 -26.47 -19.21 -4.85
N HIS A 292 -27.08 -20.23 -4.24
CA HIS A 292 -26.62 -20.81 -2.98
C HIS A 292 -26.41 -22.32 -3.14
N ARG A 293 -25.54 -22.85 -2.27
CA ARG A 293 -24.69 -24.06 -2.35
C ARG A 293 -25.28 -25.37 -2.91
N ASP A 294 -26.58 -25.51 -3.15
CA ASP A 294 -27.19 -26.77 -3.63
C ASP A 294 -28.38 -26.59 -4.60
N GLN A 295 -28.62 -25.39 -5.13
CA GLN A 295 -29.68 -25.15 -6.11
C GLN A 295 -29.25 -24.09 -7.14
N SER A 296 -29.24 -24.45 -8.42
CA SER A 296 -29.03 -23.51 -9.52
C SER A 296 -30.37 -22.90 -9.94
N LEU A 297 -30.59 -21.63 -9.59
CA LEU A 297 -31.69 -20.81 -10.10
C LEU A 297 -31.18 -19.99 -11.30
N LEU A 298 -31.75 -20.23 -12.48
CA LEU A 298 -31.60 -19.36 -13.64
C LEU A 298 -32.88 -18.53 -13.77
N CYS A 299 -32.83 -17.25 -13.44
CA CYS A 299 -33.93 -16.31 -13.69
C CYS A 299 -33.59 -15.46 -14.91
N VAL A 300 -34.51 -15.40 -15.88
CA VAL A 300 -34.39 -14.53 -17.06
C VAL A 300 -35.54 -13.54 -17.02
N ALA A 301 -35.25 -12.27 -16.77
CA ALA A 301 -36.25 -11.20 -16.81
C ALA A 301 -36.17 -10.50 -18.18
N HIS A 302 -37.29 -10.46 -18.90
CA HIS A 302 -37.44 -9.63 -20.10
C HIS A 302 -38.34 -8.43 -19.77
N ARG A 303 -38.15 -7.33 -20.51
CA ARG A 303 -38.69 -5.99 -20.19
C ARG A 303 -40.22 -5.93 -20.05
N ASP A 304 -40.95 -6.90 -20.60
CA ASP A 304 -42.42 -6.92 -20.58
C ASP A 304 -43.03 -8.23 -20.04
N GLN A 305 -42.21 -9.20 -19.60
CA GLN A 305 -42.68 -10.43 -18.92
C GLN A 305 -41.60 -10.92 -17.96
N SER A 306 -41.94 -11.00 -16.67
CA SER A 306 -41.07 -11.62 -15.66
C SER A 306 -41.34 -13.12 -15.60
N LEU A 307 -40.39 -13.92 -16.07
CA LEU A 307 -40.38 -15.38 -15.92
C LEU A 307 -39.58 -15.75 -14.66
N LEU A 308 -40.26 -16.37 -13.69
CA LEU A 308 -39.61 -16.98 -12.53
C LEU A 308 -39.62 -18.50 -12.72
N CYS A 309 -38.48 -19.08 -13.06
CA CYS A 309 -38.28 -20.52 -13.04
C CYS A 309 -37.70 -20.94 -11.69
N VAL A 310 -38.43 -21.78 -10.96
CA VAL A 310 -37.90 -22.45 -9.76
C VAL A 310 -37.75 -23.93 -10.08
N ALA A 311 -36.51 -24.41 -10.16
CA ALA A 311 -36.21 -25.82 -10.39
C ALA A 311 -35.79 -26.48 -9.06
N HIS A 312 -36.47 -27.57 -8.69
CA HIS A 312 -36.07 -28.40 -7.55
C HIS A 312 -35.92 -29.84 -7.99
N ARG A 313 -34.71 -30.39 -7.82
CA ARG A 313 -34.18 -31.75 -8.06
C ARG A 313 -34.88 -32.74 -9.02
N ASP A 314 -36.20 -32.87 -9.06
CA ASP A 314 -36.93 -33.76 -9.98
C ASP A 314 -38.29 -33.20 -10.50
N GLN A 315 -38.62 -31.92 -10.26
CA GLN A 315 -39.75 -31.25 -10.92
C GLN A 315 -39.42 -29.78 -11.22
N SER A 316 -39.70 -29.36 -12.46
CA SER A 316 -39.61 -27.96 -12.89
C SER A 316 -41.01 -27.34 -12.89
N LEU A 317 -41.18 -26.24 -12.16
CA LEU A 317 -42.40 -25.43 -12.21
C LEU A 317 -42.08 -24.12 -12.94
N LEU A 318 -42.81 -23.88 -14.04
CA LEU A 318 -42.78 -22.64 -14.80
C LEU A 318 -43.91 -21.75 -14.30
N CYS A 319 -43.58 -20.62 -13.66
CA CYS A 319 -44.58 -19.60 -13.31
C CYS A 319 -44.37 -18.37 -14.20
N VAL A 320 -45.37 -18.10 -15.05
CA VAL A 320 -45.44 -16.89 -15.87
C VAL A 320 -46.36 -15.91 -15.15
N PHE A 321 -45.85 -14.72 -14.81
CA PHE A 321 -46.69 -13.62 -14.31
C PHE A 321 -46.95 -12.66 -15.46
N ASP A 322 -48.23 -12.42 -15.74
CA ASP A 322 -48.68 -11.36 -16.66
C ASP A 322 -49.30 -10.22 -15.83
N GLU A 323 -48.90 -8.98 -16.10
CA GLU A 323 -49.28 -7.81 -15.31
C GLU A 323 -50.67 -7.27 -15.73
N ALA A 324 -51.64 -8.16 -15.76
CA ALA A 324 -53.04 -7.80 -15.89
C ALA A 324 -53.85 -8.73 -14.98
N GLN A 325 -53.95 -8.37 -13.70
CA GLN A 325 -55.11 -8.55 -12.80
C GLN A 325 -54.70 -8.63 -11.32
N ILE A 326 -55.47 -7.90 -10.50
CA ILE A 326 -55.79 -8.18 -9.08
C ILE A 326 -54.99 -7.42 -8.00
N GLN A 327 -55.49 -6.21 -7.76
CA GLN A 327 -55.71 -5.65 -6.42
C GLN A 327 -56.36 -6.65 -5.45
N THR A 328 -56.04 -6.51 -4.15
CA THR A 328 -56.79 -6.89 -2.92
C THR A 328 -56.36 -8.12 -2.07
N ARG A 329 -55.94 -7.79 -0.84
CA ARG A 329 -56.28 -8.37 0.50
C ARG A 329 -55.95 -9.84 0.89
N PHE A 330 -55.14 -9.91 1.97
CA PHE A 330 -55.22 -10.76 3.19
C PHE A 330 -54.73 -12.24 3.15
N PRO A 331 -54.38 -12.84 4.33
CA PRO A 331 -53.13 -13.54 4.55
C PRO A 331 -53.31 -15.06 4.76
N LEU A 332 -52.28 -15.87 4.51
CA LEU A 332 -52.34 -17.30 4.84
C LEU A 332 -51.10 -17.80 5.61
N LYS A 333 -51.43 -18.40 6.76
CA LYS A 333 -50.59 -19.13 7.70
C LYS A 333 -50.00 -20.38 7.07
N TRP A 334 -48.80 -20.74 7.50
CA TRP A 334 -48.19 -22.05 7.27
C TRP A 334 -48.51 -23.00 8.43
N SER A 335 -49.03 -24.19 8.13
CA SER A 335 -49.06 -25.34 9.03
C SER A 335 -48.15 -26.42 8.45
N SER A 336 -47.19 -26.85 9.24
CA SER A 336 -46.30 -27.98 8.99
C SER A 336 -47.02 -29.31 9.20
N TYR A 337 -46.81 -30.28 8.31
CA TYR A 337 -46.86 -31.71 8.65
C TYR A 337 -45.76 -32.45 7.89
N LEU A 338 -44.94 -33.15 8.69
CA LEU A 338 -43.97 -34.23 8.48
C LEU A 338 -43.40 -34.48 7.07
#